data_AF-B2A0D4-F1
#
_entry.id   AF-B2A0D4-F1
#
_cell.length_a   1.000
_cell.length_b   1.000
_cell.length_c   1.000
_cell.angle_alpha   90.00
_cell.angle_beta   90.00
_cell.angle_gamma   90.00
#
_symmetry.space_group_name_H-M   'P 1'
#
loop_
_entity.id
_entity.type
_entity.pdbx_description
1 polymer ?
#
loop_
_entity_poly.entity_id
_entity_poly.type
_entity_poly.pdbx_seq_one_letter_code
_entity_poly.pdbx_strand_id
1 'polypeptide(L)'
;MKVVTISRPAEVRGGLRRRGGFAGGLLVVAALWLSPAWAADAWAPGAGWTLVWADEFDGTAIDTDNWTYDLGAGGWGNNEKETYTKENAFLENGTLVIEARKNPDGSYTSSRLKGQGRRSWKYGKVAARIRLPQGQGIWPAFWMLGDTISSVGWPRCGEIDIMEMIGGGENRDDTIYGTLHWEANGTHASYGSGARELPDPQFLYEDYHVFEIEWSEHEVIWKRDAVEYFRTSVDTTLWPTMAEFHAPFFILLNLAVGGNWPGNPDATTVFPQRMAVDWVRVYQTGERPPTVITAPASQTVAAGSGVTLAVTAGGTAPAAYHWRQAGRERAVTAEPQLTIAALGAADAGDYDVVVENALGTATSRVALVGITSTGKVLGTGQELTPVDIRHPNGNVFDQVLLTGAAEAITADAGQVTRTSFIDTDGDIVQVEFSGPGTLSLVLDAPTGPAKAEKYNQDNVSYMKGHAGIVIAGATEQTNVSVFSVGKATAVNQTLFKDGVSYDGVADLAFIAILSSDGKFGGIRAANATFFTDKGHTGIYAPGVEFTGPVFVGDVSAYDHAKPVLVLGSAADVRVAGGDFFQDNGESVQVSGVSQLKFTAGSDSHGRELAAQRNRAVLMQDGQDVTARVVVNP
;
A
#
# COMPACT_ATOMS: atom_id res chain seq x y z
N MET A 1 14.87 -6.49 -49.65
CA MET A 1 14.71 -6.94 -51.05
C MET A 1 14.63 -8.47 -51.06
N LYS A 2 13.65 -9.02 -51.78
CA LYS A 2 13.34 -10.45 -52.02
C LYS A 2 12.61 -11.25 -50.92
N VAL A 3 11.29 -11.22 -51.09
CA VAL A 3 10.31 -12.29 -50.82
C VAL A 3 10.72 -13.60 -51.50
N VAL A 4 10.54 -14.73 -50.82
CA VAL A 4 10.39 -16.05 -51.44
C VAL A 4 9.25 -16.80 -50.74
N THR A 5 8.21 -17.09 -51.51
CA THR A 5 7.06 -17.93 -51.20
C THR A 5 7.44 -19.40 -51.19
N ILE A 6 6.91 -20.21 -50.27
CA ILE A 6 6.88 -21.67 -50.42
C ILE A 6 5.47 -22.22 -50.17
N SER A 7 5.11 -23.04 -51.15
CA SER A 7 3.88 -23.78 -51.47
C SER A 7 3.46 -24.89 -50.50
N ARG A 8 2.16 -25.17 -50.51
CA ARG A 8 1.48 -26.34 -49.92
C ARG A 8 1.82 -27.66 -50.65
N PRO A 9 1.66 -28.79 -49.96
CA PRO A 9 1.02 -30.00 -50.51
C PRO A 9 -0.01 -30.58 -49.49
N ALA A 10 -0.86 -31.56 -49.73
CA ALA A 10 -1.51 -32.20 -50.87
C ALA A 10 -2.63 -33.08 -50.25
N GLU A 11 -3.67 -33.36 -51.03
CA GLU A 11 -4.83 -34.21 -50.70
C GLU A 11 -4.50 -35.68 -50.38
N VAL A 12 -5.36 -36.33 -49.59
CA VAL A 12 -5.63 -37.77 -49.73
C VAL A 12 -7.15 -38.01 -49.76
N ARG A 13 -7.56 -38.74 -50.81
CA ARG A 13 -8.92 -39.16 -51.15
C ARG A 13 -9.40 -40.32 -50.27
N GLY A 14 -10.72 -40.34 -50.01
CA GLY A 14 -11.46 -41.54 -49.65
C GLY A 14 -12.91 -41.38 -50.07
N GLY A 15 -13.32 -42.04 -51.16
CA GLY A 15 -14.69 -42.01 -51.67
C GLY A 15 -15.50 -43.22 -51.21
N LEU A 16 -16.82 -43.03 -51.05
CA LEU A 16 -17.80 -44.10 -51.16
C LEU A 16 -19.09 -43.57 -51.81
N ARG A 17 -19.56 -44.30 -52.83
CA ARG A 17 -20.78 -44.02 -53.61
C ARG A 17 -22.03 -44.55 -52.91
N ARG A 18 -23.19 -43.89 -53.09
CA ARG A 18 -24.38 -44.41 -53.83
C ARG A 18 -25.61 -43.48 -53.76
N ARG A 19 -26.21 -43.28 -54.95
CA ARG A 19 -27.66 -43.17 -55.34
C ARG A 19 -28.56 -42.26 -54.47
N GLY A 20 -29.24 -41.23 -54.94
CA GLY A 20 -29.99 -41.06 -56.20
C GLY A 20 -31.49 -40.95 -55.84
N GLY A 21 -32.10 -39.77 -56.05
CA GLY A 21 -33.55 -39.57 -55.84
C GLY A 21 -33.95 -38.09 -55.80
N PHE A 22 -34.43 -37.57 -56.94
CA PHE A 22 -35.14 -36.31 -57.04
C PHE A 22 -36.59 -36.50 -56.57
N ALA A 23 -37.08 -35.62 -55.69
CA ALA A 23 -38.51 -35.35 -55.53
C ALA A 23 -38.68 -33.89 -55.12
N GLY A 24 -39.30 -33.10 -56.00
CA GLY A 24 -39.68 -31.72 -55.73
C GLY A 24 -40.85 -31.68 -54.75
N GLY A 25 -40.73 -30.81 -53.76
CA GLY A 25 -41.80 -30.45 -52.82
C GLY A 25 -41.80 -28.94 -52.66
N LEU A 26 -42.91 -28.33 -53.06
CA LEU A 26 -43.24 -26.91 -52.93
C LEU A 26 -42.98 -26.42 -51.49
N LEU A 27 -42.02 -25.52 -51.29
CA LEU A 27 -41.89 -24.77 -50.03
C LEU A 27 -42.66 -23.46 -50.16
N VAL A 28 -43.74 -23.36 -49.40
CA VAL A 28 -44.44 -22.10 -49.12
C VAL A 28 -43.45 -21.18 -48.41
N VAL A 29 -43.02 -20.11 -49.08
CA VAL A 29 -42.24 -19.05 -48.45
C VAL A 29 -43.22 -18.23 -47.61
N ALA A 30 -43.36 -18.61 -46.33
CA ALA A 30 -43.86 -17.68 -45.33
C ALA A 30 -42.79 -16.60 -45.16
N ALA A 31 -43.05 -15.40 -45.69
CA ALA A 31 -42.27 -14.21 -45.39
C ALA A 31 -42.48 -13.87 -43.91
N LEU A 32 -41.66 -14.49 -43.06
CA LEU A 32 -41.41 -14.01 -41.70
C LEU A 32 -40.75 -12.65 -41.86
N TRP A 33 -41.54 -11.60 -41.64
CA TRP A 33 -41.02 -10.29 -41.28
C TRP A 33 -40.34 -10.45 -39.93
N LEU A 34 -39.06 -10.84 -39.95
CA LEU A 34 -38.16 -10.66 -38.82
C LEU A 34 -38.03 -9.15 -38.63
N SER A 35 -38.73 -8.62 -37.62
CA SER A 35 -38.36 -7.35 -37.01
C SER A 35 -36.85 -7.39 -36.74
N PRO A 36 -36.09 -6.33 -37.06
CA PRO A 36 -34.66 -6.34 -36.79
C PRO A 36 -34.49 -6.47 -35.27
N ALA A 37 -34.01 -7.63 -34.83
CA ALA A 37 -33.51 -7.78 -33.48
C ALA A 37 -32.39 -6.76 -33.31
N TRP A 38 -32.54 -5.83 -32.37
CA TRP A 38 -31.50 -4.88 -32.03
C TRP A 38 -30.23 -5.67 -31.71
N ALA A 39 -29.13 -5.32 -32.38
CA ALA A 39 -27.84 -5.89 -32.04
C ALA A 39 -27.58 -5.59 -30.56
N ALA A 40 -27.36 -6.65 -29.76
CA ALA A 40 -26.98 -6.49 -28.37
C ALA A 40 -25.75 -5.57 -28.28
N ASP A 41 -25.76 -4.64 -27.33
CA ASP A 41 -24.62 -3.79 -27.03
C ASP A 41 -23.38 -4.66 -26.76
N ALA A 42 -22.33 -4.44 -27.55
CA ALA A 42 -21.07 -5.18 -27.43
C ALA A 42 -20.16 -4.62 -26.33
N TRP A 43 -20.55 -3.49 -25.73
CA TRP A 43 -19.82 -2.87 -24.64
C TRP A 43 -19.92 -3.72 -23.36
N ALA A 44 -18.80 -3.82 -22.64
CA ALA A 44 -18.72 -4.45 -21.33
C ALA A 44 -17.94 -3.54 -20.38
N PRO A 45 -18.30 -3.50 -19.08
CA PRO A 45 -17.65 -2.59 -18.12
C PRO A 45 -16.17 -2.92 -17.88
N GLY A 46 -15.68 -4.08 -18.30
CA GLY A 46 -14.36 -4.61 -17.98
C GLY A 46 -14.37 -5.49 -16.73
N ALA A 47 -13.23 -6.12 -16.42
CA ALA A 47 -13.09 -6.95 -15.22
C ALA A 47 -13.09 -6.10 -13.94
N GLY A 48 -13.53 -6.68 -12.81
CA GLY A 48 -13.52 -6.04 -11.49
C GLY A 48 -14.72 -5.13 -11.19
N TRP A 49 -15.54 -4.81 -12.19
CA TRP A 49 -16.71 -3.94 -12.03
C TRP A 49 -18.00 -4.74 -11.80
N THR A 50 -18.70 -4.44 -10.70
CA THR A 50 -20.04 -4.99 -10.41
C THR A 50 -21.09 -3.91 -10.61
N LEU A 51 -22.16 -4.20 -11.37
CA LEU A 51 -23.29 -3.29 -11.54
C LEU A 51 -23.99 -3.07 -10.19
N VAL A 52 -24.06 -1.82 -9.73
CA VAL A 52 -24.70 -1.46 -8.46
C VAL A 52 -25.98 -0.65 -8.64
N TRP A 53 -26.15 0.01 -9.79
CA TRP A 53 -27.38 0.70 -10.16
C TRP A 53 -27.46 0.87 -11.68
N ALA A 54 -28.69 0.86 -12.22
CA ALA A 54 -28.97 1.14 -13.61
C ALA A 54 -30.34 1.79 -13.77
N ASP A 55 -30.48 2.62 -14.81
CA ASP A 55 -31.75 2.98 -15.42
C ASP A 55 -31.67 2.61 -16.91
N GLU A 56 -32.45 1.60 -17.30
CA GLU A 56 -32.51 1.06 -18.66
C GLU A 56 -33.62 1.74 -19.48
N PHE A 57 -34.40 2.66 -18.89
CA PHE A 57 -35.47 3.41 -19.55
C PHE A 57 -36.54 2.56 -20.28
N ASP A 58 -36.66 1.27 -19.95
CA ASP A 58 -37.66 0.31 -20.48
C ASP A 58 -39.10 0.56 -19.99
N GLY A 59 -39.27 1.48 -19.03
CA GLY A 59 -40.57 1.82 -18.46
C GLY A 59 -41.47 2.62 -19.40
N THR A 60 -42.67 2.97 -18.93
CA THR A 60 -43.61 3.82 -19.67
C THR A 60 -43.54 5.30 -19.29
N ALA A 61 -42.76 5.64 -18.25
CA ALA A 61 -42.53 6.99 -17.77
C ALA A 61 -41.17 7.08 -17.07
N ILE A 62 -40.62 8.28 -17.01
CA ILE A 62 -39.36 8.55 -16.30
C ILE A 62 -39.55 8.25 -14.80
N ASP A 63 -38.64 7.45 -14.24
CA ASP A 63 -38.71 7.04 -12.84
C ASP A 63 -38.33 8.19 -11.90
N THR A 64 -39.31 8.64 -11.11
CA THR A 64 -39.13 9.74 -10.15
C THR A 64 -38.35 9.35 -8.89
N ASP A 65 -38.11 8.06 -8.67
CA ASP A 65 -37.20 7.58 -7.64
C ASP A 65 -35.74 7.72 -8.05
N ASN A 66 -35.47 7.80 -9.36
CA ASN A 66 -34.14 8.05 -9.91
C ASN A 66 -33.93 9.54 -10.27
N TRP A 67 -34.95 10.19 -10.83
CA TRP A 67 -34.80 11.51 -11.45
C TRP A 67 -35.75 12.57 -10.89
N THR A 68 -35.26 13.81 -10.86
CA THR A 68 -36.06 15.02 -10.75
C THR A 68 -35.63 16.02 -11.84
N TYR A 69 -36.34 17.14 -11.97
CA TYR A 69 -36.11 18.14 -13.01
C TYR A 69 -35.61 19.45 -12.43
N ASP A 70 -34.64 20.06 -13.09
CA ASP A 70 -34.47 21.51 -13.03
C ASP A 70 -35.49 22.17 -13.97
N LEU A 71 -36.16 23.22 -13.51
CA LEU A 71 -37.25 23.87 -14.23
C LEU A 71 -36.99 25.37 -14.38
N GLY A 72 -37.42 25.91 -15.52
CA GLY A 72 -37.40 27.34 -15.80
C GLY A 72 -36.28 27.79 -16.73
N ALA A 73 -36.31 29.08 -17.05
CA ALA A 73 -35.27 29.78 -17.81
C ALA A 73 -34.27 30.43 -16.84
N GLY A 74 -33.30 31.18 -17.38
CA GLY A 74 -32.37 31.98 -16.56
C GLY A 74 -30.90 31.80 -16.93
N GLY A 75 -30.62 31.05 -18.00
CA GLY A 75 -29.30 30.97 -18.61
C GLY A 75 -28.26 30.23 -17.79
N TRP A 76 -28.64 29.61 -16.67
CA TRP A 76 -27.90 28.57 -15.93
C TRP A 76 -26.40 28.80 -15.69
N GLY A 77 -25.98 30.07 -15.61
CA GLY A 77 -24.57 30.48 -15.48
C GLY A 77 -23.82 30.68 -16.80
N ASN A 78 -24.37 30.19 -17.92
CA ASN A 78 -23.72 30.13 -19.23
C ASN A 78 -24.40 30.93 -20.34
N ASN A 79 -25.38 31.78 -20.01
CA ASN A 79 -26.21 32.54 -20.96
C ASN A 79 -27.03 31.66 -21.94
N GLU A 80 -27.36 30.44 -21.50
CA GLU A 80 -28.26 29.48 -22.16
C GLU A 80 -29.63 30.11 -22.51
N LYS A 81 -30.29 29.61 -23.58
CA LYS A 81 -31.52 30.20 -24.17
C LYS A 81 -32.77 29.34 -23.98
N GLU A 82 -32.63 28.10 -23.56
CA GLU A 82 -33.77 27.24 -23.29
C GLU A 82 -34.48 27.60 -21.99
N THR A 83 -35.76 27.23 -21.94
CA THR A 83 -36.50 27.02 -20.70
C THR A 83 -36.56 25.52 -20.45
N TYR A 84 -35.99 25.04 -19.34
CA TYR A 84 -36.12 23.63 -18.98
C TYR A 84 -37.53 23.33 -18.47
N THR A 85 -38.14 22.28 -19.01
CA THR A 85 -39.48 21.81 -18.67
C THR A 85 -39.46 20.28 -18.47
N LYS A 86 -40.56 19.71 -17.97
CA LYS A 86 -40.72 18.23 -17.89
C LYS A 86 -41.31 17.65 -19.17
N GLU A 87 -41.93 18.47 -20.02
CA GLU A 87 -42.66 18.08 -21.22
C GLU A 87 -41.73 17.81 -22.43
N ASN A 88 -40.44 18.08 -22.27
CA ASN A 88 -39.39 17.88 -23.26
C ASN A 88 -38.58 16.59 -23.02
N ALA A 89 -38.90 15.81 -21.98
CA ALA A 89 -38.31 14.49 -21.72
C ALA A 89 -39.39 13.41 -21.70
N PHE A 90 -39.17 12.33 -22.44
CA PHE A 90 -40.11 11.21 -22.51
C PHE A 90 -39.39 9.91 -22.87
N LEU A 91 -40.05 8.78 -22.60
CA LEU A 91 -39.55 7.47 -22.99
C LEU A 91 -40.17 7.06 -24.33
N GLU A 92 -39.34 6.68 -25.29
CA GLU A 92 -39.75 6.21 -26.61
C GLU A 92 -38.93 4.98 -26.97
N ASN A 93 -39.58 3.81 -27.05
CA ASN A 93 -38.95 2.52 -27.39
C ASN A 93 -37.75 2.17 -26.48
N GLY A 94 -37.93 2.15 -25.15
CA GLY A 94 -36.84 1.76 -24.23
C GLY A 94 -35.66 2.75 -24.23
N THR A 95 -35.92 4.02 -24.51
CA THR A 95 -34.89 5.07 -24.58
C THR A 95 -35.45 6.35 -24.00
N LEU A 96 -34.69 7.01 -23.14
CA LEU A 96 -34.97 8.37 -22.73
C LEU A 96 -34.63 9.33 -23.87
N VAL A 97 -35.61 10.12 -24.31
CA VAL A 97 -35.43 11.19 -25.29
C VAL A 97 -35.56 12.53 -24.57
N ILE A 98 -34.51 13.34 -24.62
CA ILE A 98 -34.53 14.76 -24.27
C ILE A 98 -34.58 15.56 -25.57
N GLU A 99 -35.68 16.27 -25.80
CA GLU A 99 -35.95 16.98 -27.04
C GLU A 99 -35.92 18.50 -26.86
N ALA A 100 -34.95 19.16 -27.49
CA ALA A 100 -34.93 20.61 -27.63
C ALA A 100 -35.86 21.05 -28.77
N ARG A 101 -36.75 21.99 -28.48
CA ARG A 101 -37.75 22.52 -29.42
C ARG A 101 -37.58 24.02 -29.60
N LYS A 102 -37.85 24.50 -30.81
CA LYS A 102 -38.09 25.92 -31.10
C LYS A 102 -39.59 26.16 -31.18
N ASN A 103 -40.11 26.98 -30.28
CA ASN A 103 -41.53 27.32 -30.22
C ASN A 103 -41.91 28.31 -31.32
N PRO A 104 -43.21 28.42 -31.68
CA PRO A 104 -43.69 29.37 -32.69
C PRO A 104 -43.37 30.84 -32.37
N ASP A 105 -43.21 31.19 -31.09
CA ASP A 105 -42.82 32.53 -30.63
C ASP A 105 -41.29 32.78 -30.70
N GLY A 106 -40.52 31.80 -31.15
CA GLY A 106 -39.06 31.86 -31.30
C GLY A 106 -38.28 31.50 -30.03
N SER A 107 -38.95 31.22 -28.91
CA SER A 107 -38.30 30.71 -27.69
C SER A 107 -37.89 29.25 -27.83
N TYR A 108 -36.99 28.79 -26.96
CA TYR A 108 -36.52 27.40 -26.93
C TYR A 108 -36.95 26.70 -25.64
N THR A 109 -37.32 25.43 -25.73
CA THR A 109 -37.59 24.57 -24.57
C THR A 109 -36.80 23.27 -24.66
N SER A 110 -36.41 22.73 -23.50
CA SER A 110 -35.68 21.47 -23.39
C SER A 110 -35.93 20.83 -22.01
N SER A 111 -35.19 19.80 -21.62
CA SER A 111 -35.19 19.24 -20.26
C SER A 111 -33.78 19.07 -19.68
N ARG A 112 -33.71 19.16 -18.35
CA ARG A 112 -32.54 18.89 -17.53
C ARG A 112 -32.96 18.00 -16.36
N LEU A 113 -32.55 16.74 -16.42
CA LEU A 113 -32.81 15.73 -15.40
C LEU A 113 -31.62 15.66 -14.44
N LYS A 114 -31.88 15.40 -13.15
CA LYS A 114 -30.84 15.20 -12.14
C LYS A 114 -31.22 14.16 -11.09
N GLY A 115 -30.22 13.48 -10.55
CA GLY A 115 -30.34 12.51 -9.45
C GLY A 115 -30.27 13.11 -8.05
N GLN A 116 -30.20 14.44 -7.92
CA GLN A 116 -30.01 15.12 -6.63
C GLN A 116 -31.10 14.74 -5.62
N GLY A 117 -30.71 14.30 -4.42
CA GLY A 117 -31.62 13.84 -3.37
C GLY A 117 -32.29 12.49 -3.67
N ARG A 118 -31.87 11.81 -4.74
CA ARG A 118 -32.36 10.48 -5.15
C ARG A 118 -31.25 9.44 -5.06
N ARG A 119 -30.15 9.66 -5.81
CA ARG A 119 -29.01 8.75 -5.90
C ARG A 119 -27.72 9.55 -6.06
N SER A 120 -26.72 9.21 -5.26
CA SER A 120 -25.38 9.77 -5.33
C SER A 120 -24.36 8.65 -5.10
N TRP A 121 -23.20 8.75 -5.73
CA TRP A 121 -22.13 7.76 -5.61
C TRP A 121 -20.81 8.44 -5.27
N LYS A 122 -19.96 7.74 -4.52
CA LYS A 122 -18.56 8.09 -4.35
C LYS A 122 -17.72 6.99 -4.97
N TYR A 123 -16.89 7.36 -5.94
CA TYR A 123 -16.09 6.46 -6.77
C TYR A 123 -16.93 5.45 -7.56
N GLY A 124 -16.30 4.85 -8.56
CA GLY A 124 -16.91 3.83 -9.40
C GLY A 124 -16.71 4.10 -10.88
N LYS A 125 -17.34 3.27 -11.71
CA LYS A 125 -17.53 3.52 -13.13
C LYS A 125 -18.94 4.04 -13.36
N VAL A 126 -19.05 5.16 -14.05
CA VAL A 126 -20.34 5.76 -14.44
C VAL A 126 -20.36 5.83 -15.96
N ALA A 127 -21.35 5.18 -16.58
CA ALA A 127 -21.43 5.05 -18.02
C ALA A 127 -22.85 5.29 -18.52
N ALA A 128 -22.99 5.86 -19.71
CA ALA A 128 -24.26 5.98 -20.41
C ALA A 128 -24.09 5.76 -21.91
N ARG A 129 -25.06 5.07 -22.51
CA ARG A 129 -25.11 4.85 -23.96
C ARG A 129 -26.01 5.89 -24.59
N ILE A 130 -25.42 6.83 -25.33
CA ILE A 130 -26.09 8.04 -25.79
C ILE A 130 -25.83 8.25 -27.28
N ARG A 131 -26.87 8.64 -28.02
CA ARG A 131 -26.75 9.25 -29.35
C ARG A 131 -27.03 10.74 -29.24
N LEU A 132 -26.10 11.55 -29.74
CA LEU A 132 -26.12 13.00 -29.53
C LEU A 132 -26.88 13.73 -30.66
N PRO A 133 -27.40 14.94 -30.37
CA PRO A 133 -27.89 15.85 -31.41
C PRO A 133 -26.72 16.54 -32.13
N GLN A 134 -27.03 17.44 -33.07
CA GLN A 134 -26.03 18.20 -33.82
C GLN A 134 -26.49 19.63 -34.13
N GLY A 135 -25.56 20.45 -34.59
CA GLY A 135 -25.83 21.75 -35.20
C GLY A 135 -25.58 22.94 -34.28
N GLN A 136 -25.39 24.09 -34.91
CA GLN A 136 -24.92 25.30 -34.25
C GLN A 136 -25.78 25.66 -33.02
N GLY A 137 -25.12 25.85 -31.88
CA GLY A 137 -25.77 26.27 -30.64
C GLY A 137 -26.47 25.16 -29.86
N ILE A 138 -26.27 23.90 -30.22
CA ILE A 138 -26.81 22.75 -29.49
C ILE A 138 -25.73 22.19 -28.55
N TRP A 139 -26.08 21.94 -27.29
CA TRP A 139 -25.11 21.55 -26.26
C TRP A 139 -25.68 20.43 -25.37
N PRO A 140 -25.53 19.15 -25.78
CA PRO A 140 -25.83 18.00 -24.92
C PRO A 140 -24.76 17.83 -23.84
N ALA A 141 -25.18 17.41 -22.65
CA ALA A 141 -24.27 17.08 -21.55
C ALA A 141 -24.74 15.87 -20.73
N PHE A 142 -23.77 15.02 -20.37
CA PHE A 142 -23.86 13.95 -19.38
C PHE A 142 -22.75 14.17 -18.36
N TRP A 143 -23.13 14.47 -17.13
CA TRP A 143 -22.22 15.05 -16.15
C TRP A 143 -22.68 14.80 -14.72
N MET A 144 -21.88 15.21 -13.76
CA MET A 144 -22.09 14.96 -12.34
C MET A 144 -21.74 16.19 -11.50
N LEU A 145 -22.48 16.40 -10.42
CA LEU A 145 -22.21 17.44 -9.42
C LEU A 145 -22.13 16.84 -8.02
N GLY A 146 -21.28 17.40 -7.16
CA GLY A 146 -21.23 17.01 -5.77
C GLY A 146 -22.57 17.25 -5.06
N ASP A 147 -23.01 16.25 -4.29
CA ASP A 147 -24.30 16.29 -3.57
C ASP A 147 -24.36 17.41 -2.51
N THR A 148 -23.18 17.92 -2.14
CA THR A 148 -23.00 19.07 -1.25
C THR A 148 -23.29 20.42 -1.92
N ILE A 149 -23.66 20.49 -3.21
CA ILE A 149 -23.92 21.75 -3.92
C ILE A 149 -24.85 22.71 -3.17
N SER A 150 -25.89 22.19 -2.51
CA SER A 150 -26.84 23.01 -1.74
C SER A 150 -26.25 23.59 -0.45
N SER A 151 -25.16 23.04 0.08
CA SER A 151 -24.50 23.50 1.30
C SER A 151 -23.23 24.33 1.03
N VAL A 152 -22.41 23.96 0.05
CA VAL A 152 -21.12 24.63 -0.22
C VAL A 152 -21.12 25.51 -1.47
N GLY A 153 -22.09 25.32 -2.36
CA GLY A 153 -22.20 26.00 -3.65
C GLY A 153 -21.15 25.52 -4.67
N TRP A 154 -21.38 25.88 -5.93
CA TRP A 154 -20.40 25.68 -7.01
C TRP A 154 -19.32 26.77 -6.97
N PRO A 155 -18.03 26.48 -7.28
CA PRO A 155 -17.47 25.18 -7.70
C PRO A 155 -17.00 24.26 -6.56
N ARG A 156 -17.20 24.65 -5.29
CA ARG A 156 -16.72 23.90 -4.11
C ARG A 156 -17.41 22.56 -3.87
N CYS A 157 -18.48 22.26 -4.60
CA CYS A 157 -19.06 20.92 -4.62
C CYS A 157 -18.33 19.98 -5.58
N GLY A 158 -17.53 20.50 -6.50
CA GLY A 158 -16.94 19.78 -7.62
C GLY A 158 -17.96 19.47 -8.73
N GLU A 159 -17.42 19.31 -9.94
CA GLU A 159 -18.15 18.94 -11.17
C GLU A 159 -17.30 17.96 -11.99
N ILE A 160 -17.93 16.90 -12.51
CA ILE A 160 -17.31 15.92 -13.41
C ILE A 160 -18.17 15.81 -14.67
N ASP A 161 -17.69 16.37 -15.77
CA ASP A 161 -18.34 16.28 -17.07
C ASP A 161 -17.87 15.02 -17.78
N ILE A 162 -18.73 14.01 -17.85
CA ILE A 162 -18.40 12.72 -18.47
C ILE A 162 -18.38 12.86 -20.00
N MET A 163 -19.35 13.61 -20.53
CA MET A 163 -19.42 13.97 -21.94
C MET A 163 -20.14 15.30 -22.09
N GLU A 164 -19.47 16.22 -22.79
CA GLU A 164 -20.08 17.37 -23.43
C GLU A 164 -19.72 17.41 -24.92
N MET A 165 -20.57 18.03 -25.71
CA MET A 165 -20.33 18.34 -27.11
C MET A 165 -20.92 19.72 -27.43
N ILE A 166 -20.28 20.49 -28.31
CA ILE A 166 -20.86 21.72 -28.85
C ILE A 166 -21.15 21.55 -30.32
N GLY A 167 -22.40 21.68 -30.72
CA GLY A 167 -22.79 21.45 -32.11
C GLY A 167 -22.45 22.60 -33.07
N GLY A 168 -22.28 22.25 -34.35
CA GLY A 168 -22.09 23.14 -35.50
C GLY A 168 -20.65 23.63 -35.72
N GLY A 169 -20.25 23.76 -36.98
CA GLY A 169 -18.89 24.17 -37.36
C GLY A 169 -17.94 22.98 -37.53
N GLU A 170 -16.70 23.26 -37.93
CA GLU A 170 -15.67 22.22 -38.12
C GLU A 170 -15.18 21.68 -36.77
N ASN A 171 -15.00 20.36 -36.67
CA ASN A 171 -14.49 19.61 -35.50
C ASN A 171 -15.32 19.80 -34.21
N ARG A 172 -16.65 19.89 -34.35
CA ARG A 172 -17.58 20.23 -33.27
C ARG A 172 -18.64 19.16 -33.04
N ASP A 173 -19.38 18.77 -34.08
CA ASP A 173 -20.39 17.69 -34.02
C ASP A 173 -19.78 16.27 -33.89
N ASP A 174 -18.45 16.17 -33.95
CA ASP A 174 -17.64 14.95 -33.89
C ASP A 174 -16.63 14.97 -32.73
N THR A 175 -16.64 16.00 -31.89
CA THR A 175 -15.71 16.17 -30.77
C THR A 175 -16.43 16.14 -29.43
N ILE A 176 -16.00 15.23 -28.55
CA ILE A 176 -16.43 15.21 -27.15
C ILE A 176 -15.38 15.81 -26.22
N TYR A 177 -15.86 16.30 -25.07
CA TYR A 177 -15.05 16.86 -24.01
C TYR A 177 -15.36 16.14 -22.68
N GLY A 178 -14.31 15.85 -21.92
CA GLY A 178 -14.39 15.37 -20.55
C GLY A 178 -13.64 16.34 -19.64
N THR A 179 -14.30 16.83 -18.59
CA THR A 179 -13.80 17.98 -17.81
C THR A 179 -14.04 17.80 -16.31
N LEU A 180 -13.13 18.33 -15.50
CA LEU A 180 -13.32 18.56 -14.07
C LEU A 180 -13.43 20.05 -13.80
N HIS A 181 -14.30 20.45 -12.86
CA HIS A 181 -14.27 21.78 -12.25
C HIS A 181 -14.18 21.71 -10.72
N TRP A 182 -13.30 22.53 -10.13
CA TRP A 182 -13.10 22.59 -8.67
C TRP A 182 -12.67 23.99 -8.21
N GLU A 183 -12.62 24.20 -6.89
CA GLU A 183 -12.16 25.43 -6.28
C GLU A 183 -10.66 25.36 -5.94
N ALA A 184 -9.86 26.33 -6.40
CA ALA A 184 -8.43 26.39 -6.10
C ALA A 184 -7.98 27.81 -5.74
N ASN A 185 -8.63 28.44 -4.76
CA ASN A 185 -8.33 29.78 -4.23
C ASN A 185 -8.35 30.91 -5.29
N GLY A 186 -9.08 30.71 -6.40
CA GLY A 186 -9.24 31.66 -7.50
C GLY A 186 -10.55 32.44 -7.44
N THR A 187 -10.70 33.46 -8.30
CA THR A 187 -11.98 34.18 -8.51
C THR A 187 -12.96 33.44 -9.41
N HIS A 188 -12.53 32.33 -10.02
CA HIS A 188 -13.27 31.46 -10.92
C HIS A 188 -12.93 30.00 -10.64
N ALA A 189 -13.76 29.07 -11.12
CA ALA A 189 -13.45 27.65 -11.05
C ALA A 189 -12.15 27.32 -11.79
N SER A 190 -11.35 26.44 -11.20
CA SER A 190 -10.28 25.76 -11.92
C SER A 190 -10.85 24.61 -12.72
N TYR A 191 -10.17 24.23 -13.81
CA TYR A 191 -10.60 23.12 -14.63
C TYR A 191 -9.42 22.34 -15.23
N GLY A 192 -9.69 21.08 -15.56
CA GLY A 192 -8.81 20.18 -16.30
C GLY A 192 -9.65 19.42 -17.31
N SER A 193 -9.28 19.47 -18.59
CA SER A 193 -10.11 18.95 -19.68
C SER A 193 -9.28 18.18 -20.70
N GLY A 194 -9.90 17.17 -21.30
CA GLY A 194 -9.41 16.50 -22.49
C GLY A 194 -10.51 16.43 -23.55
N ALA A 195 -10.12 16.46 -24.81
CA ALA A 195 -11.03 16.40 -25.95
C ALA A 195 -10.68 15.21 -26.85
N ARG A 196 -11.69 14.66 -27.51
CA ARG A 196 -11.50 13.59 -28.50
C ARG A 196 -12.42 13.73 -29.69
N GLU A 197 -11.81 13.89 -30.86
CA GLU A 197 -12.47 13.77 -32.17
C GLU A 197 -12.77 12.29 -32.51
N LEU A 198 -13.89 12.06 -33.19
CA LEU A 198 -14.17 10.81 -33.90
C LEU A 198 -13.26 10.65 -35.13
N PRO A 199 -12.95 9.42 -35.57
CA PRO A 199 -12.32 9.21 -36.87
C PRO A 199 -13.23 9.67 -38.02
N ASP A 200 -12.71 10.52 -38.90
CA ASP A 200 -13.40 10.96 -40.13
C ASP A 200 -13.79 9.76 -41.03
N PRO A 201 -15.03 9.66 -41.57
CA PRO A 201 -16.19 10.55 -41.44
C PRO A 201 -17.26 9.99 -40.49
N GLN A 202 -17.07 10.09 -39.17
CA GLN A 202 -18.09 9.70 -38.19
C GLN A 202 -18.57 10.90 -37.38
N PHE A 203 -19.87 10.95 -37.11
CA PHE A 203 -20.49 11.98 -36.28
C PHE A 203 -21.27 11.36 -35.12
N LEU A 204 -21.35 12.09 -34.01
CA LEU A 204 -21.98 11.58 -32.77
C LEU A 204 -23.52 11.49 -32.88
N TYR A 205 -24.12 12.01 -33.95
CA TYR A 205 -25.55 11.93 -34.22
C TYR A 205 -25.98 10.70 -35.01
N GLU A 206 -25.04 9.96 -35.60
CA GLU A 206 -25.34 8.82 -36.47
C GLU A 206 -25.64 7.56 -35.66
N ASP A 207 -24.84 7.31 -34.63
CA ASP A 207 -24.89 6.09 -33.82
C ASP A 207 -24.85 6.37 -32.31
N TYR A 208 -25.23 5.37 -31.53
CA TYR A 208 -25.04 5.39 -30.08
C TYR A 208 -23.60 5.07 -29.73
N HIS A 209 -23.05 5.83 -28.78
CA HIS A 209 -21.74 5.59 -28.17
C HIS A 209 -21.89 5.45 -26.66
N VAL A 210 -20.97 4.70 -26.04
CA VAL A 210 -20.88 4.62 -24.58
C VAL A 210 -19.87 5.65 -24.09
N PHE A 211 -20.35 6.62 -23.32
CA PHE A 211 -19.51 7.61 -22.64
C PHE A 211 -19.37 7.21 -21.18
N GLU A 212 -18.13 7.14 -20.67
CA GLU A 212 -17.88 6.65 -19.32
C GLU A 212 -16.70 7.34 -18.62
N ILE A 213 -16.75 7.32 -17.29
CA ILE A 213 -15.60 7.55 -16.42
C ILE A 213 -15.30 6.32 -15.57
N GLU A 214 -14.03 6.13 -15.22
CA GLU A 214 -13.57 5.37 -14.06
C GLU A 214 -13.02 6.36 -13.04
N TRP A 215 -13.66 6.45 -11.86
CA TRP A 215 -13.34 7.41 -10.81
C TRP A 215 -12.92 6.67 -9.54
N SER A 216 -11.72 6.98 -9.05
CA SER A 216 -11.13 6.45 -7.82
C SER A 216 -10.68 7.58 -6.89
N GLU A 217 -10.07 7.22 -5.76
CA GLU A 217 -9.44 8.21 -4.89
C GLU A 217 -8.16 8.84 -5.48
N HIS A 218 -7.58 8.25 -6.53
CA HIS A 218 -6.33 8.75 -7.09
C HIS A 218 -6.53 9.49 -8.41
N GLU A 219 -7.50 9.08 -9.23
CA GLU A 219 -7.67 9.58 -10.58
C GLU A 219 -9.09 9.42 -11.13
N VAL A 220 -9.38 10.18 -12.19
CA VAL A 220 -10.54 10.03 -13.06
C VAL A 220 -10.04 9.76 -14.48
N ILE A 221 -10.63 8.76 -15.14
CA ILE A 221 -10.28 8.32 -16.50
C ILE A 221 -11.53 8.37 -17.36
N TRP A 222 -11.52 9.13 -18.45
CA TRP A 222 -12.62 9.22 -19.42
C TRP A 222 -12.39 8.30 -20.59
N LYS A 223 -13.45 7.60 -20.98
CA LYS A 223 -13.44 6.69 -22.13
C LYS A 223 -14.68 6.91 -22.99
N ARG A 224 -14.53 6.59 -24.28
CA ARG A 224 -15.64 6.40 -25.21
C ARG A 224 -15.51 5.01 -25.81
N ASP A 225 -16.59 4.24 -25.78
CA ASP A 225 -16.63 2.88 -26.31
C ASP A 225 -15.49 2.00 -25.75
N ALA A 226 -15.27 2.10 -24.43
CA ALA A 226 -14.18 1.48 -23.67
C ALA A 226 -12.75 1.94 -24.05
N VAL A 227 -12.58 2.93 -24.93
CA VAL A 227 -11.28 3.50 -25.31
C VAL A 227 -11.02 4.78 -24.51
N GLU A 228 -9.98 4.77 -23.68
CA GLU A 228 -9.52 5.95 -22.95
C GLU A 228 -9.05 7.06 -23.87
N TYR A 229 -9.43 8.29 -23.54
CA TYR A 229 -8.97 9.49 -24.26
C TYR A 229 -8.46 10.59 -23.32
N PHE A 230 -8.83 10.57 -22.05
CA PHE A 230 -8.37 11.55 -21.07
C PHE A 230 -8.27 10.94 -19.67
N ARG A 231 -7.30 11.42 -18.89
CA ARG A 231 -7.02 10.98 -17.53
C ARG A 231 -6.44 12.15 -16.75
N THR A 232 -6.87 12.30 -15.51
CA THR A 232 -6.25 13.26 -14.58
C THR A 232 -6.23 12.72 -13.16
N SER A 233 -5.20 13.10 -12.41
CA SER A 233 -5.08 12.80 -10.98
C SER A 233 -6.08 13.66 -10.19
N VAL A 234 -6.70 13.05 -9.19
CA VAL A 234 -7.44 13.74 -8.10
C VAL A 234 -6.84 13.45 -6.72
N ASP A 235 -5.73 12.71 -6.66
CA ASP A 235 -5.04 12.40 -5.41
C ASP A 235 -4.67 13.66 -4.60
N THR A 236 -5.29 13.83 -3.43
CA THR A 236 -5.08 15.00 -2.55
C THR A 236 -3.69 15.06 -1.92
N THR A 237 -2.91 13.98 -1.93
CA THR A 237 -1.50 14.02 -1.52
C THR A 237 -0.64 14.78 -2.52
N LEU A 238 -1.02 14.73 -3.80
CA LEU A 238 -0.38 15.47 -4.89
C LEU A 238 -1.05 16.84 -5.11
N TRP A 239 -2.39 16.89 -4.99
CA TRP A 239 -3.21 18.06 -5.30
C TRP A 239 -4.21 18.37 -4.17
N PRO A 240 -3.77 19.01 -3.07
CA PRO A 240 -4.62 19.25 -1.90
C PRO A 240 -5.91 20.04 -2.16
N THR A 241 -6.01 20.76 -3.28
CA THR A 241 -7.18 21.54 -3.69
C THR A 241 -8.27 20.73 -4.41
N MET A 242 -8.11 19.41 -4.55
CA MET A 242 -9.07 18.55 -5.28
C MET A 242 -9.98 17.71 -4.35
N ALA A 243 -10.12 18.15 -3.09
CA ALA A 243 -10.86 17.43 -2.06
C ALA A 243 -12.34 17.19 -2.41
N GLU A 244 -12.92 18.00 -3.28
CA GLU A 244 -14.29 17.90 -3.76
C GLU A 244 -14.57 16.55 -4.43
N PHE A 245 -13.62 16.01 -5.20
CA PHE A 245 -13.75 14.72 -5.90
C PHE A 245 -13.64 13.50 -4.98
N HIS A 246 -13.66 13.72 -3.66
CA HIS A 246 -13.75 12.69 -2.64
C HIS A 246 -15.08 12.76 -1.86
N ALA A 247 -16.05 13.54 -2.33
CA ALA A 247 -17.43 13.55 -1.86
C ALA A 247 -18.35 12.70 -2.77
N PRO A 248 -19.59 12.40 -2.35
CA PRO A 248 -20.60 11.80 -3.24
C PRO A 248 -21.10 12.78 -4.31
N PHE A 249 -21.35 12.28 -5.52
CA PHE A 249 -21.85 13.02 -6.68
C PHE A 249 -23.13 12.40 -7.23
N PHE A 250 -24.06 13.22 -7.73
CA PHE A 250 -25.26 12.79 -8.45
C PHE A 250 -25.13 13.09 -9.96
N ILE A 251 -25.84 12.32 -10.78
CA ILE A 251 -25.81 12.42 -12.25
C ILE A 251 -26.80 13.49 -12.75
N LEU A 252 -26.43 14.17 -13.84
CA LEU A 252 -27.27 15.07 -14.63
C LEU A 252 -27.24 14.68 -16.12
N LEU A 253 -28.38 14.89 -16.78
CA LEU A 253 -28.56 14.77 -18.24
C LEU A 253 -29.35 15.98 -18.73
N ASN A 254 -28.80 16.72 -19.70
CA ASN A 254 -29.53 17.83 -20.31
C ASN A 254 -29.13 18.07 -21.77
N LEU A 255 -30.01 18.81 -22.45
CA LEU A 255 -29.76 19.33 -23.78
C LEU A 255 -29.97 20.85 -23.77
N ALA A 256 -28.90 21.61 -23.60
CA ALA A 256 -28.95 23.06 -23.63
C ALA A 256 -29.06 23.60 -25.06
N VAL A 257 -29.61 24.82 -25.18
CA VAL A 257 -29.73 25.55 -26.44
C VAL A 257 -29.15 26.94 -26.27
N GLY A 258 -28.07 27.22 -27.00
CA GLY A 258 -27.33 28.46 -26.88
C GLY A 258 -26.40 28.47 -25.66
N GLY A 259 -25.56 29.51 -25.58
CA GLY A 259 -24.63 29.70 -24.48
C GLY A 259 -23.34 30.36 -24.91
N ASN A 260 -22.50 30.70 -23.93
CA ASN A 260 -21.20 31.33 -24.19
C ASN A 260 -20.27 30.42 -25.01
N TRP A 261 -20.27 29.11 -24.72
CA TRP A 261 -19.38 28.14 -25.36
C TRP A 261 -19.92 27.62 -26.71
N PRO A 262 -21.16 27.09 -26.81
CA PRO A 262 -21.68 26.61 -28.09
C PRO A 262 -22.02 27.74 -29.07
N GLY A 263 -22.12 29.00 -28.61
CA GLY A 263 -22.76 30.09 -29.35
C GLY A 263 -24.28 29.88 -29.42
N ASN A 264 -25.01 30.83 -30.02
CA ASN A 264 -26.46 30.70 -30.16
C ASN A 264 -26.84 29.92 -31.43
N PRO A 265 -28.05 29.32 -31.49
CA PRO A 265 -28.61 28.82 -32.73
C PRO A 265 -28.70 29.90 -33.81
N ASP A 266 -28.49 29.52 -35.06
CA ASP A 266 -28.61 30.40 -36.22
C ASP A 266 -29.53 29.79 -37.31
N ALA A 267 -29.45 30.31 -38.53
CA ALA A 267 -30.29 29.85 -39.65
C ALA A 267 -29.96 28.41 -40.10
N THR A 268 -28.82 27.86 -39.70
CA THR A 268 -28.39 26.47 -40.00
C THR A 268 -28.90 25.47 -38.97
N THR A 269 -29.27 25.92 -37.77
CA THR A 269 -29.74 25.04 -36.70
C THR A 269 -31.14 24.51 -37.00
N VAL A 270 -31.24 23.19 -37.18
CA VAL A 270 -32.53 22.50 -37.40
C VAL A 270 -33.13 22.10 -36.05
N PHE A 271 -34.44 22.29 -35.90
CA PHE A 271 -35.20 21.83 -34.73
C PHE A 271 -36.35 20.90 -35.17
N PRO A 272 -36.78 19.93 -34.33
CA PRO A 272 -36.25 19.63 -32.99
C PRO A 272 -34.88 18.94 -33.02
N GLN A 273 -34.17 19.00 -31.90
CA GLN A 273 -32.94 18.24 -31.66
C GLN A 273 -33.16 17.27 -30.51
N ARG A 274 -32.60 16.06 -30.62
CA ARG A 274 -32.84 14.98 -29.65
C ARG A 274 -31.52 14.41 -29.14
N MET A 275 -31.35 14.40 -27.84
CA MET A 275 -30.40 13.54 -27.14
C MET A 275 -31.14 12.27 -26.72
N ALA A 276 -30.69 11.12 -27.22
CA ALA A 276 -31.30 9.83 -26.96
C ALA A 276 -30.38 8.99 -26.07
N VAL A 277 -30.87 8.58 -24.90
CA VAL A 277 -30.13 7.83 -23.88
C VAL A 277 -30.77 6.46 -23.72
N ASP A 278 -30.04 5.42 -24.14
CA ASP A 278 -30.47 4.02 -24.09
C ASP A 278 -30.45 3.50 -22.65
N TRP A 279 -29.36 3.75 -21.92
CA TRP A 279 -29.25 3.41 -20.50
C TRP A 279 -28.23 4.30 -19.79
N VAL A 280 -28.35 4.39 -18.46
CA VAL A 280 -27.31 4.88 -17.55
C VAL A 280 -27.00 3.78 -16.54
N ARG A 281 -25.73 3.45 -16.34
CA ARG A 281 -25.29 2.39 -15.43
C ARG A 281 -24.14 2.86 -14.56
N VAL A 282 -24.17 2.44 -13.29
CA VAL A 282 -23.12 2.68 -12.30
C VAL A 282 -22.59 1.36 -11.79
N TYR A 283 -21.27 1.22 -11.80
CA TYR A 283 -20.55 0.07 -11.31
C TYR A 283 -19.60 0.48 -10.19
N GLN A 284 -19.39 -0.40 -9.22
CA GLN A 284 -18.37 -0.24 -8.19
C GLN A 284 -17.56 -1.53 -8.09
N THR A 285 -16.30 -1.41 -7.67
CA THR A 285 -15.51 -2.56 -7.29
C THR A 285 -16.05 -3.07 -5.96
N GLY A 286 -16.50 -4.33 -5.91
CA GLY A 286 -16.75 -5.02 -4.64
C GLY A 286 -15.45 -5.32 -3.87
N GLU A 287 -14.32 -4.97 -4.48
CA GLU A 287 -12.97 -5.22 -4.02
C GLU A 287 -12.53 -4.15 -3.00
N ARG A 288 -11.88 -4.58 -1.91
CA ARG A 288 -11.34 -3.71 -0.85
C ARG A 288 -9.85 -3.99 -0.64
N PRO A 289 -9.02 -2.95 -0.42
CA PRO A 289 -7.61 -3.14 -0.08
C PRO A 289 -7.46 -3.98 1.20
N PRO A 290 -6.35 -4.70 1.37
CA PRO A 290 -6.18 -5.58 2.50
C PRO A 290 -6.06 -4.76 3.80
N THR A 291 -6.53 -5.33 4.90
CA THR A 291 -6.30 -4.79 6.25
C THR A 291 -5.86 -5.90 7.18
N VAL A 292 -4.98 -5.61 8.13
CA VAL A 292 -4.62 -6.58 9.18
C VAL A 292 -5.56 -6.38 10.37
N ILE A 293 -6.43 -7.36 10.63
CA ILE A 293 -7.38 -7.38 11.75
C ILE A 293 -6.69 -7.91 13.01
N THR A 294 -5.89 -8.96 12.88
CA THR A 294 -5.14 -9.56 14.00
C THR A 294 -3.76 -9.94 13.51
N ALA A 295 -2.73 -9.35 14.12
CA ALA A 295 -1.33 -9.65 13.85
C ALA A 295 -0.93 -11.03 14.42
N PRO A 296 0.15 -11.65 13.90
CA PRO A 296 0.72 -12.83 14.54
C PRO A 296 1.11 -12.54 16.00
N ALA A 297 1.02 -13.58 16.83
CA ALA A 297 1.38 -13.50 18.24
C ALA A 297 2.81 -13.97 18.47
N SER A 298 3.54 -13.28 19.34
CA SER A 298 4.85 -13.72 19.81
C SER A 298 4.74 -15.05 20.57
N GLN A 299 5.72 -15.94 20.37
CA GLN A 299 5.75 -17.28 20.94
C GLN A 299 7.15 -17.63 21.44
N THR A 300 7.21 -18.31 22.59
CA THR A 300 8.42 -18.96 23.11
C THR A 300 8.23 -20.46 23.01
N VAL A 301 9.10 -21.16 22.29
CA VAL A 301 8.93 -22.57 21.94
C VAL A 301 10.25 -23.33 22.14
N ALA A 302 10.17 -24.57 22.62
CA ALA A 302 11.34 -25.41 22.80
C ALA A 302 11.97 -25.79 21.45
N ALA A 303 13.30 -25.81 21.39
CA ALA A 303 14.05 -26.21 20.20
C ALA A 303 13.59 -27.58 19.67
N GLY A 304 13.53 -27.72 18.34
CA GLY A 304 13.04 -28.90 17.65
C GLY A 304 11.52 -29.08 17.60
N SER A 305 10.75 -28.25 18.32
CA SER A 305 9.29 -28.25 18.24
C SER A 305 8.79 -27.34 17.12
N GLY A 306 7.55 -27.58 16.66
CA GLY A 306 6.93 -26.76 15.63
C GLY A 306 6.25 -25.50 16.17
N VAL A 307 6.19 -24.45 15.34
CA VAL A 307 5.46 -23.20 15.61
C VAL A 307 4.61 -22.82 14.40
N THR A 308 3.42 -22.27 14.65
CA THR A 308 2.57 -21.67 13.62
C THR A 308 2.32 -20.21 13.97
N LEU A 309 2.66 -19.31 13.06
CA LEU A 309 2.27 -17.91 13.07
C LEU A 309 1.02 -17.76 12.19
N ALA A 310 0.02 -17.01 12.66
CA ALA A 310 -1.23 -16.81 11.93
C ALA A 310 -1.64 -15.34 11.96
N VAL A 311 -2.27 -14.88 10.89
CA VAL A 311 -2.80 -13.51 10.76
C VAL A 311 -4.28 -13.57 10.41
N THR A 312 -5.08 -12.62 10.89
CA THR A 312 -6.43 -12.40 10.37
C THR A 312 -6.41 -11.15 9.51
N ALA A 313 -6.77 -11.28 8.24
CA ALA A 313 -6.84 -10.17 7.31
C ALA A 313 -8.28 -9.89 6.86
N GLY A 314 -8.61 -8.62 6.66
CA GLY A 314 -9.80 -8.15 5.97
C GLY A 314 -9.46 -7.70 4.55
N GLY A 315 -10.47 -7.16 3.86
CA GLY A 315 -10.36 -6.82 2.45
C GLY A 315 -10.85 -7.96 1.55
N THR A 316 -10.67 -7.82 0.25
CA THR A 316 -11.09 -8.85 -0.70
C THR A 316 -10.03 -9.94 -0.80
N ALA A 317 -10.49 -11.18 -0.60
CA ALA A 317 -9.67 -12.39 -0.68
C ALA A 317 -9.44 -12.85 -2.14
N PRO A 318 -8.38 -13.64 -2.42
CA PRO A 318 -7.24 -13.96 -1.56
C PRO A 318 -6.02 -13.10 -1.88
N ALA A 319 -5.36 -12.72 -0.81
CA ALA A 319 -4.14 -11.95 -0.82
C ALA A 319 -2.93 -12.89 -0.73
N ALA A 320 -1.83 -12.56 -1.39
CA ALA A 320 -0.56 -13.20 -1.08
C ALA A 320 -0.13 -12.77 0.33
N TYR A 321 0.34 -13.72 1.14
CA TYR A 321 0.86 -13.47 2.49
C TYR A 321 2.38 -13.60 2.46
N HIS A 322 3.08 -12.48 2.43
CA HIS A 322 4.53 -12.41 2.43
C HIS A 322 5.02 -12.40 3.88
N TRP A 323 5.34 -13.58 4.40
CA TRP A 323 5.91 -13.74 5.73
C TRP A 323 7.38 -13.37 5.70
N ARG A 324 7.79 -12.51 6.63
CA ARG A 324 9.16 -12.03 6.72
C ARG A 324 9.75 -12.34 8.09
N GLN A 325 11.07 -12.54 8.12
CA GLN A 325 11.87 -12.64 9.32
C GLN A 325 12.98 -11.57 9.23
N ALA A 326 13.15 -10.74 10.25
CA ALA A 326 14.11 -9.62 10.22
C ALA A 326 13.97 -8.78 8.94
N GLY A 327 12.73 -8.48 8.55
CA GLY A 327 12.41 -7.73 7.33
C GLY A 327 12.66 -8.44 5.99
N ARG A 328 13.20 -9.65 5.97
CA ARG A 328 13.46 -10.44 4.74
C ARG A 328 12.34 -11.42 4.46
N GLU A 329 11.95 -11.54 3.19
CA GLU A 329 10.98 -12.55 2.76
C GLU A 329 11.47 -13.96 3.12
N ARG A 330 10.69 -14.64 3.94
CA ARG A 330 10.94 -16.02 4.36
C ARG A 330 10.04 -16.99 3.58
N ALA A 331 8.79 -16.62 3.34
CA ALA A 331 7.86 -17.41 2.54
C ALA A 331 6.71 -16.55 2.01
N VAL A 332 6.15 -16.94 0.87
CA VAL A 332 4.88 -16.41 0.36
C VAL A 332 3.85 -17.53 0.38
N THR A 333 2.73 -17.31 1.07
CA THR A 333 1.66 -18.32 1.22
C THR A 333 0.33 -17.78 0.69
N ALA A 334 -0.54 -18.69 0.25
CA ALA A 334 -1.95 -18.37 -0.02
C ALA A 334 -2.82 -18.47 1.24
N GLU A 335 -2.35 -19.25 2.22
CA GLU A 335 -2.99 -19.40 3.53
C GLU A 335 -2.48 -18.32 4.49
N PRO A 336 -3.30 -17.83 5.43
CA PRO A 336 -2.94 -16.77 6.36
C PRO A 336 -2.08 -17.29 7.55
N GLN A 337 -1.18 -18.24 7.29
CA GLN A 337 -0.32 -18.85 8.29
C GLN A 337 1.04 -19.27 7.75
N LEU A 338 2.06 -19.21 8.60
CA LEU A 338 3.39 -19.77 8.40
C LEU A 338 3.65 -20.84 9.46
N THR A 339 3.98 -22.06 9.03
CA THR A 339 4.37 -23.15 9.93
C THR A 339 5.85 -23.49 9.76
N ILE A 340 6.58 -23.50 10.87
CA ILE A 340 7.95 -24.02 10.97
C ILE A 340 7.86 -25.33 11.75
N ALA A 341 8.17 -26.45 11.10
CA ALA A 341 7.90 -27.78 11.67
C ALA A 341 8.81 -28.15 12.85
N ALA A 342 10.05 -27.66 12.85
CA ALA A 342 11.03 -27.90 13.90
C ALA A 342 11.97 -26.69 14.00
N LEU A 343 11.84 -25.92 15.08
CA LEU A 343 12.63 -24.72 15.31
C LEU A 343 14.10 -25.04 15.58
N GLY A 344 15.00 -24.42 14.81
CA GLY A 344 16.43 -24.35 15.08
C GLY A 344 16.87 -22.91 15.41
N ALA A 345 18.10 -22.73 15.89
CA ALA A 345 18.61 -21.41 16.32
C ALA A 345 18.39 -20.27 15.31
N ALA A 346 18.51 -20.55 14.00
CA ALA A 346 18.31 -19.57 12.94
C ALA A 346 16.85 -19.10 12.77
N ASP A 347 15.89 -19.80 13.36
CA ASP A 347 14.47 -19.45 13.31
C ASP A 347 14.06 -18.45 14.39
N ALA A 348 14.93 -18.19 15.38
CA ALA A 348 14.68 -17.13 16.34
C ALA A 348 14.71 -15.76 15.63
N GLY A 349 13.76 -14.89 15.93
CA GLY A 349 13.72 -13.57 15.31
C GLY A 349 12.40 -12.82 15.50
N ASP A 350 12.36 -11.63 14.91
CA ASP A 350 11.15 -10.86 14.64
C ASP A 350 10.50 -11.36 13.35
N TYR A 351 9.18 -11.52 13.37
CA TYR A 351 8.37 -11.95 12.24
C TYR A 351 7.22 -10.98 12.02
N ASP A 352 6.96 -10.65 10.77
CA ASP A 352 5.73 -9.96 10.36
C ASP A 352 5.21 -10.55 9.04
N VAL A 353 4.05 -10.06 8.60
CA VAL A 353 3.46 -10.45 7.33
C VAL A 353 2.93 -9.23 6.59
N VAL A 354 3.24 -9.15 5.30
CA VAL A 354 2.60 -8.23 4.37
C VAL A 354 1.49 -8.98 3.65
N VAL A 355 0.27 -8.49 3.79
CA VAL A 355 -0.93 -8.99 3.11
C VAL A 355 -1.13 -8.17 1.85
N GLU A 356 -1.11 -8.79 0.67
CA GLU A 356 -1.18 -8.11 -0.63
C GLU A 356 -2.36 -8.57 -1.47
N ASN A 357 -3.17 -7.66 -2.00
CA ASN A 357 -4.10 -7.96 -3.08
C ASN A 357 -3.96 -6.95 -4.24
N ALA A 358 -4.78 -7.09 -5.29
CA ALA A 358 -4.72 -6.23 -6.47
C ALA A 358 -4.89 -4.72 -6.20
N LEU A 359 -5.40 -4.35 -5.02
CA LEU A 359 -5.65 -2.96 -4.61
C LEU A 359 -4.58 -2.41 -3.66
N GLY A 360 -3.62 -3.21 -3.17
CA GLY A 360 -2.52 -2.73 -2.32
C GLY A 360 -2.08 -3.73 -1.25
N THR A 361 -1.38 -3.21 -0.23
CA THR A 361 -0.74 -4.01 0.82
C THR A 361 -1.05 -3.51 2.23
N ALA A 362 -1.05 -4.41 3.21
CA ALA A 362 -1.09 -4.08 4.64
C ALA A 362 -0.09 -4.93 5.44
N THR A 363 0.72 -4.30 6.29
CA THR A 363 1.76 -4.97 7.10
C THR A 363 1.27 -5.18 8.53
N SER A 364 1.51 -6.36 9.09
CA SER A 364 1.17 -6.66 10.48
C SER A 364 2.12 -5.99 11.48
N ARG A 365 1.72 -5.96 12.76
CA ARG A 365 2.69 -5.79 13.85
C ARG A 365 3.63 -7.00 13.91
N VAL A 366 4.81 -6.80 14.51
CA VAL A 366 5.81 -7.84 14.72
C VAL A 366 5.38 -8.83 15.80
N ALA A 367 5.66 -10.11 15.55
CA ALA A 367 5.65 -11.21 16.49
C ALA A 367 7.09 -11.69 16.72
N LEU A 368 7.47 -11.94 17.96
CA LEU A 368 8.76 -12.55 18.28
C LEU A 368 8.64 -14.07 18.34
N VAL A 369 9.55 -14.79 17.69
CA VAL A 369 9.74 -16.23 17.88
C VAL A 369 11.02 -16.43 18.69
N GLY A 370 10.84 -16.86 19.93
CA GLY A 370 11.91 -17.19 20.87
C GLY A 370 12.08 -18.69 21.03
N ILE A 371 13.33 -19.13 21.17
CA ILE A 371 13.68 -20.55 21.34
C ILE A 371 14.15 -20.79 22.76
N THR A 372 13.61 -21.82 23.42
CA THR A 372 14.14 -22.33 24.69
C THR A 372 14.93 -23.60 24.49
N SER A 373 16.04 -23.69 25.22
CA SER A 373 16.93 -24.85 25.25
C SER A 373 17.15 -25.32 26.68
N THR A 374 17.28 -26.63 26.87
CA THR A 374 17.83 -27.23 28.09
C THR A 374 19.33 -27.53 27.98
N GLY A 375 19.87 -27.51 26.76
CA GLY A 375 21.30 -27.69 26.51
C GLY A 375 22.06 -26.37 26.55
N LYS A 376 23.36 -26.45 26.85
CA LYS A 376 24.27 -25.30 26.89
C LYS A 376 24.34 -24.55 25.58
N VAL A 377 24.46 -25.31 24.48
CA VAL A 377 24.61 -24.78 23.12
C VAL A 377 23.71 -25.57 22.16
N LEU A 378 23.04 -24.85 21.27
CA LEU A 378 22.32 -25.35 20.11
C LEU A 378 22.78 -24.62 18.84
N GLY A 379 22.61 -25.26 17.69
CA GLY A 379 23.02 -24.68 16.40
C GLY A 379 24.52 -24.78 16.19
N THR A 380 25.15 -23.69 15.77
CA THR A 380 26.55 -23.66 15.32
C THR A 380 27.52 -23.08 16.35
N GLY A 381 27.10 -22.95 17.60
CA GLY A 381 28.00 -22.59 18.69
C GLY A 381 28.89 -23.75 19.09
N GLN A 382 30.11 -23.43 19.52
CA GLN A 382 31.05 -24.38 20.10
C GLN A 382 31.51 -23.89 21.48
N GLU A 383 31.16 -24.64 22.53
CA GLU A 383 31.72 -24.40 23.87
C GLU A 383 33.21 -24.79 23.89
N LEU A 384 34.04 -23.85 24.34
CA LEU A 384 35.48 -23.98 24.38
C LEU A 384 35.96 -24.50 25.73
N THR A 385 37.05 -25.27 25.71
CA THR A 385 37.73 -25.75 26.92
C THR A 385 38.98 -24.93 27.22
N PRO A 386 39.31 -24.68 28.50
CA PRO A 386 38.58 -25.12 29.69
C PRO A 386 37.27 -24.35 29.90
N VAL A 387 36.26 -25.04 30.44
CA VAL A 387 35.02 -24.44 30.96
C VAL A 387 35.25 -23.84 32.36
N ASP A 388 34.27 -23.12 32.90
CA ASP A 388 34.32 -22.51 34.23
C ASP A 388 35.54 -21.56 34.45
N ILE A 389 35.83 -20.70 33.47
CA ILE A 389 36.98 -19.80 33.51
C ILE A 389 36.77 -18.73 34.60
N ARG A 390 37.51 -18.84 35.71
CA ARG A 390 37.53 -17.84 36.77
C ARG A 390 38.26 -16.58 36.31
N HIS A 391 37.54 -15.47 36.23
CA HIS A 391 38.09 -14.19 35.81
C HIS A 391 38.43 -13.30 37.01
N PRO A 392 39.45 -12.41 36.93
CA PRO A 392 39.82 -11.50 38.02
C PRO A 392 38.70 -10.56 38.50
N ASN A 393 37.65 -10.35 37.71
CA ASN A 393 36.49 -9.56 38.12
C ASN A 393 35.52 -10.32 39.06
N GLY A 394 35.81 -11.59 39.37
CA GLY A 394 35.02 -12.43 40.27
C GLY A 394 33.98 -13.31 39.57
N ASN A 395 33.74 -13.12 38.26
CA ASN A 395 32.82 -13.95 37.49
C ASN A 395 33.47 -15.25 37.04
N VAL A 396 32.64 -16.25 36.78
CA VAL A 396 33.01 -17.52 36.14
C VAL A 396 32.37 -17.54 34.76
N PHE A 397 33.19 -17.82 33.74
CA PHE A 397 32.78 -17.77 32.34
C PHE A 397 32.86 -19.12 31.65
N ASP A 398 31.81 -19.45 30.90
CA ASP A 398 31.89 -20.41 29.81
C ASP A 398 32.02 -19.66 28.49
N GLN A 399 33.01 -20.03 27.69
CA GLN A 399 33.27 -19.38 26.42
C GLN A 399 32.65 -20.22 25.29
N VAL A 400 31.81 -19.59 24.48
CA VAL A 400 31.28 -20.14 23.25
C VAL A 400 31.88 -19.38 22.07
N LEU A 401 32.17 -20.10 20.99
CA LEU A 401 32.57 -19.54 19.71
C LEU A 401 31.49 -19.85 18.68
N LEU A 402 30.95 -18.83 18.02
CA LEU A 402 30.03 -19.01 16.92
C LEU A 402 30.80 -19.48 15.68
N THR A 403 30.50 -20.69 15.20
CA THR A 403 31.18 -21.32 14.05
C THR A 403 30.34 -21.38 12.77
N GLY A 404 29.10 -20.88 12.81
CA GLY A 404 28.21 -20.75 11.65
C GLY A 404 27.24 -19.57 11.78
N ALA A 405 26.12 -19.64 11.06
CA ALA A 405 25.19 -18.52 10.93
C ALA A 405 24.35 -18.21 12.19
N ALA A 406 24.13 -19.20 13.04
CA ALA A 406 23.25 -19.04 14.20
C ALA A 406 23.56 -20.03 15.32
N GLU A 407 23.35 -19.59 16.56
CA GLU A 407 23.42 -20.43 17.75
C GLU A 407 22.35 -20.02 18.76
N ALA A 408 22.08 -20.91 19.71
CA ALA A 408 21.37 -20.56 20.92
C ALA A 408 22.13 -21.10 22.14
N ILE A 409 22.33 -20.26 23.14
CA ILE A 409 23.12 -20.56 24.34
C ILE A 409 22.31 -20.37 25.61
N THR A 410 22.65 -21.13 26.64
CA THR A 410 22.13 -20.95 28.01
C THR A 410 23.28 -20.65 28.97
N ALA A 411 22.97 -20.11 30.14
CA ALA A 411 23.95 -19.84 31.18
C ALA A 411 23.75 -20.74 32.39
N ASP A 412 24.86 -21.21 32.95
CA ASP A 412 24.85 -22.00 34.17
C ASP A 412 24.53 -21.08 35.36
N ALA A 413 23.92 -21.63 36.40
CA ALA A 413 23.50 -20.86 37.56
C ALA A 413 24.71 -20.16 38.22
N GLY A 414 24.65 -18.83 38.30
CA GLY A 414 25.73 -18.00 38.86
C GLY A 414 26.94 -17.81 37.94
N GLN A 415 26.86 -18.24 36.69
CA GLN A 415 27.91 -18.10 35.68
C GLN A 415 27.48 -17.15 34.56
N VAL A 416 28.45 -16.77 33.73
CA VAL A 416 28.24 -16.00 32.51
C VAL A 416 28.65 -16.87 31.33
N THR A 417 27.76 -17.05 30.36
CA THR A 417 28.14 -17.62 29.07
C THR A 417 28.45 -16.49 28.11
N ARG A 418 29.67 -16.49 27.58
CA ARG A 418 30.17 -15.46 26.68
C ARG A 418 30.34 -16.05 25.29
N THR A 419 29.61 -15.54 24.32
CA THR A 419 29.82 -15.89 22.91
C THR A 419 30.57 -14.81 22.15
N SER A 420 31.20 -15.17 21.03
CA SER A 420 32.01 -14.25 20.23
C SER A 420 31.87 -14.49 18.73
N PHE A 421 31.82 -13.38 17.99
CA PHE A 421 31.80 -13.31 16.53
C PHE A 421 32.54 -12.04 16.07
N ILE A 422 32.69 -11.86 14.76
CA ILE A 422 33.21 -10.63 14.16
C ILE A 422 32.04 -9.82 13.58
N ASP A 423 31.96 -8.53 13.89
CA ASP A 423 30.90 -7.69 13.33
C ASP A 423 31.22 -7.16 11.92
N THR A 424 30.36 -6.27 11.40
CA THR A 424 30.41 -5.80 10.01
C THR A 424 31.68 -5.04 9.65
N ASP A 425 32.32 -4.41 10.61
CA ASP A 425 33.51 -3.59 10.39
C ASP A 425 34.82 -4.35 10.75
N GLY A 426 34.72 -5.50 11.43
CA GLY A 426 35.85 -6.40 11.70
C GLY A 426 36.28 -6.47 13.17
N ASP A 427 35.48 -5.94 14.09
CA ASP A 427 35.70 -6.02 15.52
C ASP A 427 35.23 -7.36 16.10
N ILE A 428 35.97 -7.92 17.06
CA ILE A 428 35.50 -9.06 17.85
C ILE A 428 34.44 -8.53 18.81
N VAL A 429 33.22 -9.02 18.68
CA VAL A 429 32.12 -8.72 19.60
C VAL A 429 32.01 -9.84 20.63
N GLN A 430 31.79 -9.45 21.88
CA GLN A 430 31.45 -10.35 22.97
C GLN A 430 30.03 -10.09 23.44
N VAL A 431 29.23 -11.16 23.48
CA VAL A 431 27.90 -11.15 24.07
C VAL A 431 27.96 -11.99 25.34
N GLU A 432 27.75 -11.35 26.49
CA GLU A 432 27.75 -11.98 27.80
C GLU A 432 26.31 -12.17 28.28
N PHE A 433 25.91 -13.42 28.44
CA PHE A 433 24.59 -13.83 28.90
C PHE A 433 24.66 -14.49 30.27
N SER A 434 23.76 -14.12 31.17
CA SER A 434 23.66 -14.72 32.50
C SER A 434 22.22 -14.78 32.98
N GLY A 435 21.94 -15.74 33.88
CA GLY A 435 20.61 -15.96 34.43
C GLY A 435 19.73 -16.89 33.58
N PRO A 436 18.46 -17.08 33.96
CA PRO A 436 17.53 -17.97 33.27
C PRO A 436 17.24 -17.56 31.81
N GLY A 437 16.86 -18.55 31.01
CA GLY A 437 16.45 -18.36 29.61
C GLY A 437 17.48 -18.85 28.60
N THR A 438 17.25 -18.51 27.35
CA THR A 438 18.10 -18.89 26.21
C THR A 438 18.32 -17.67 25.34
N LEU A 439 19.59 -17.37 25.04
CA LEU A 439 19.98 -16.32 24.09
C LEU A 439 20.23 -16.96 22.73
N SER A 440 19.47 -16.56 21.72
CA SER A 440 19.72 -16.90 20.32
C SER A 440 20.43 -15.75 19.64
N LEU A 441 21.50 -16.04 18.92
CA LEU A 441 22.24 -15.08 18.09
C LEU A 441 22.18 -15.57 16.65
N VAL A 442 21.66 -14.72 15.77
CA VAL A 442 21.50 -15.00 14.34
C VAL A 442 22.24 -13.92 13.56
N LEU A 443 23.20 -14.35 12.73
CA LEU A 443 23.95 -13.46 11.86
C LEU A 443 23.20 -13.26 10.55
N ASP A 444 23.05 -12.00 10.17
CA ASP A 444 22.70 -11.63 8.82
C ASP A 444 23.95 -11.56 7.92
N ALA A 445 23.79 -12.00 6.68
CA ALA A 445 24.82 -12.13 5.66
C ALA A 445 26.15 -12.72 6.19
N PRO A 446 26.13 -13.88 6.87
CA PRO A 446 27.30 -14.41 7.54
C PRO A 446 28.39 -14.80 6.54
N THR A 447 29.64 -14.51 6.88
CA THR A 447 30.85 -14.88 6.13
C THR A 447 31.88 -15.53 7.07
N GLY A 448 32.80 -16.31 6.50
CA GLY A 448 33.80 -17.07 7.27
C GLY A 448 33.42 -18.54 7.46
N PRO A 449 34.01 -19.22 8.46
CA PRO A 449 34.86 -18.67 9.51
C PRO A 449 36.24 -18.24 8.99
N ALA A 450 36.77 -17.12 9.48
CA ALA A 450 38.06 -16.56 9.08
C ALA A 450 38.83 -15.97 10.28
N LYS A 451 40.14 -15.77 10.13
CA LYS A 451 40.96 -15.15 11.18
C LYS A 451 40.52 -13.70 11.42
N ALA A 452 40.54 -13.27 12.67
CA ALA A 452 40.23 -11.89 13.04
C ALA A 452 41.33 -10.93 12.51
N GLU A 453 41.00 -10.14 11.49
CA GLU A 453 42.00 -9.33 10.77
C GLU A 453 42.64 -8.26 11.65
N LYS A 454 41.89 -7.68 12.59
CA LYS A 454 42.36 -6.62 13.51
C LYS A 454 43.15 -7.15 14.73
N TYR A 455 43.23 -8.48 14.92
CA TYR A 455 43.73 -9.09 16.16
C TYR A 455 44.84 -10.13 15.95
N ASN A 456 45.77 -10.22 16.90
CA ASN A 456 46.83 -11.23 17.00
C ASN A 456 46.28 -12.53 17.60
N GLN A 457 45.34 -13.17 16.88
CA GLN A 457 44.68 -14.39 17.32
C GLN A 457 44.62 -15.44 16.20
N ASP A 458 45.78 -15.82 15.68
CA ASP A 458 45.91 -16.70 14.51
C ASP A 458 45.31 -18.11 14.65
N ASN A 459 45.05 -18.55 15.89
CA ASN A 459 44.56 -19.89 16.19
C ASN A 459 43.03 -19.96 16.29
N VAL A 460 42.32 -18.84 16.11
CA VAL A 460 40.84 -18.80 16.17
C VAL A 460 40.29 -18.21 14.88
N SER A 461 39.29 -18.87 14.33
CA SER A 461 38.53 -18.40 13.17
C SER A 461 37.10 -18.09 13.60
N TYR A 462 36.62 -16.91 13.22
CA TYR A 462 35.34 -16.36 13.63
C TYR A 462 34.41 -16.26 12.43
N MET A 463 33.12 -16.44 12.69
CA MET A 463 32.10 -15.98 11.77
C MET A 463 31.98 -14.46 11.83
N LYS A 464 31.87 -13.84 10.66
CA LYS A 464 31.60 -12.42 10.50
C LYS A 464 30.15 -12.19 10.08
N GLY A 465 29.45 -11.24 10.67
CA GLY A 465 28.10 -10.87 10.24
C GLY A 465 27.46 -9.82 11.14
N HIS A 466 26.24 -9.43 10.80
CA HIS A 466 25.47 -8.44 11.55
C HIS A 466 24.44 -9.14 12.43
N ALA A 467 24.55 -9.01 13.75
CA ALA A 467 23.84 -9.90 14.67
C ALA A 467 22.48 -9.35 15.11
N GLY A 468 21.44 -10.17 14.94
CA GLY A 468 20.19 -10.08 15.69
C GLY A 468 20.22 -11.01 16.90
N ILE A 469 19.77 -10.53 18.05
CA ILE A 469 19.74 -11.28 19.30
C ILE A 469 18.30 -11.43 19.79
N VAL A 470 17.89 -12.65 20.12
CA VAL A 470 16.58 -12.94 20.74
C VAL A 470 16.79 -13.70 22.04
N ILE A 471 16.29 -13.17 23.15
CA ILE A 471 16.36 -13.80 24.46
C ILE A 471 14.97 -14.29 24.85
N ALA A 472 14.82 -15.60 25.05
CA ALA A 472 13.54 -16.22 25.37
C ALA A 472 13.58 -16.94 26.72
N GLY A 473 12.45 -16.91 27.43
CA GLY A 473 12.36 -17.49 28.78
C GLY A 473 13.15 -16.71 29.84
N ALA A 474 13.38 -15.42 29.60
CA ALA A 474 14.08 -14.56 30.55
C ALA A 474 13.25 -14.33 31.83
N THR A 475 13.92 -13.88 32.88
CA THR A 475 13.35 -13.46 34.17
C THR A 475 14.04 -12.18 34.65
N GLU A 476 13.67 -11.65 35.82
CA GLU A 476 14.41 -10.53 36.42
C GLU A 476 15.90 -10.82 36.74
N GLN A 477 16.32 -12.09 36.75
CA GLN A 477 17.72 -12.48 36.95
C GLN A 477 18.51 -12.57 35.64
N THR A 478 17.85 -12.43 34.50
CA THR A 478 18.50 -12.50 33.18
C THR A 478 19.16 -11.18 32.84
N ASN A 479 20.44 -11.22 32.48
CA ASN A 479 21.20 -10.03 32.09
C ASN A 479 21.98 -10.28 30.80
N VAL A 480 22.11 -9.25 29.98
CA VAL A 480 22.94 -9.29 28.77
C VAL A 480 23.86 -8.07 28.70
N SER A 481 25.12 -8.30 28.33
CA SER A 481 26.06 -7.25 27.97
C SER A 481 26.62 -7.50 26.57
N VAL A 482 26.76 -6.45 25.77
CA VAL A 482 27.36 -6.53 24.43
C VAL A 482 28.38 -5.42 24.27
N PHE A 483 29.57 -5.77 23.81
CA PHE A 483 30.68 -4.84 23.61
C PHE A 483 31.69 -5.43 22.62
N SER A 484 32.48 -4.56 21.99
CA SER A 484 33.62 -4.97 21.19
C SER A 484 34.87 -5.17 22.07
N VAL A 485 35.79 -6.04 21.63
CA VAL A 485 37.03 -6.33 22.35
C VAL A 485 38.09 -5.30 21.98
N GLY A 486 38.46 -4.44 22.91
CA GLY A 486 39.46 -3.38 22.76
C GLY A 486 40.39 -3.30 23.97
N LYS A 487 41.36 -2.36 23.95
CA LYS A 487 42.38 -2.25 25.01
C LYS A 487 41.79 -2.01 26.41
N ALA A 488 40.63 -1.39 26.52
CA ALA A 488 39.95 -1.17 27.80
C ALA A 488 39.17 -2.39 28.28
N THR A 489 38.76 -3.30 27.39
CA THR A 489 37.94 -4.48 27.72
C THR A 489 38.75 -5.78 27.75
N ALA A 490 39.90 -5.85 27.07
CA ALA A 490 40.76 -7.02 27.02
C ALA A 490 41.82 -7.04 28.13
N VAL A 491 41.97 -8.20 28.79
CA VAL A 491 43.08 -8.41 29.74
C VAL A 491 44.42 -8.54 29.01
N ASN A 492 44.43 -9.25 27.87
CA ASN A 492 45.65 -9.44 27.09
C ASN A 492 45.87 -8.30 26.09
N GLN A 493 46.76 -7.38 26.44
CA GLN A 493 47.09 -6.23 25.61
C GLN A 493 47.86 -6.59 24.34
N THR A 494 48.47 -7.79 24.25
CA THR A 494 49.18 -8.22 23.03
C THR A 494 48.23 -8.68 21.92
N LEU A 495 46.92 -8.70 22.20
CA LEU A 495 45.89 -9.14 21.27
C LEU A 495 45.72 -8.18 20.07
N PHE A 496 46.14 -6.92 20.20
CA PHE A 496 45.88 -5.89 19.19
C PHE A 496 47.04 -5.76 18.21
N LYS A 497 46.74 -5.69 16.90
CA LYS A 497 47.74 -5.41 15.87
C LYS A 497 48.10 -3.93 15.84
N ASP A 498 49.38 -3.64 15.63
CA ASP A 498 49.84 -2.27 15.42
C ASP A 498 49.45 -1.76 14.02
N GLY A 499 49.03 -0.50 13.93
CA GLY A 499 48.76 0.19 12.67
C GLY A 499 47.45 -0.20 11.97
N VAL A 500 46.57 -0.97 12.61
CA VAL A 500 45.24 -1.32 12.08
C VAL A 500 44.20 -0.32 12.62
N SER A 501 43.31 0.14 11.74
CA SER A 501 42.18 1.00 12.12
C SER A 501 41.14 0.20 12.90
N TYR A 502 40.64 0.80 13.98
CA TYR A 502 39.76 0.17 14.94
C TYR A 502 38.83 1.25 15.50
N ASP A 503 37.52 1.13 15.29
CA ASP A 503 36.54 2.09 15.81
C ASP A 503 36.09 1.70 17.23
N GLY A 504 36.06 0.41 17.56
CA GLY A 504 35.84 -0.11 18.89
C GLY A 504 34.42 -0.02 19.36
N VAL A 505 33.47 -0.19 18.47
CA VAL A 505 32.04 -0.21 18.78
C VAL A 505 31.43 -1.44 18.12
N ALA A 506 30.68 -2.24 18.88
CA ALA A 506 30.07 -3.45 18.34
C ALA A 506 28.88 -3.11 17.44
N ASP A 507 28.79 -3.72 16.26
CA ASP A 507 27.64 -3.55 15.38
C ASP A 507 26.57 -4.65 15.56
N LEU A 508 25.34 -4.23 15.89
CA LEU A 508 24.17 -5.09 16.03
C LEU A 508 23.01 -4.63 15.15
N ALA A 509 22.12 -5.57 14.84
CA ALA A 509 20.81 -5.24 14.26
C ALA A 509 19.83 -4.86 15.38
N PHE A 510 19.52 -5.81 16.26
CA PHE A 510 18.56 -5.59 17.35
C PHE A 510 18.78 -6.58 18.51
N ILE A 511 18.19 -6.26 19.66
CA ILE A 511 17.97 -7.20 20.77
C ILE A 511 16.46 -7.27 21.05
N ALA A 512 15.89 -8.47 20.99
CA ALA A 512 14.51 -8.74 21.31
C ALA A 512 14.38 -9.66 22.53
N ILE A 513 13.35 -9.43 23.36
CA ILE A 513 13.18 -10.14 24.64
C ILE A 513 11.77 -10.69 24.79
N LEU A 514 11.71 -11.98 25.14
CA LEU A 514 10.53 -12.69 25.58
C LEU A 514 10.76 -13.18 27.02
N SER A 515 10.12 -12.48 27.96
CA SER A 515 10.19 -12.83 29.38
C SER A 515 9.10 -13.83 29.78
N SER A 516 9.45 -14.74 30.68
CA SER A 516 8.55 -15.74 31.24
C SER A 516 7.75 -15.24 32.45
N ASP A 517 8.24 -14.22 33.14
CA ASP A 517 7.60 -13.58 34.31
C ASP A 517 7.25 -12.11 34.06
N GLY A 518 7.45 -11.62 32.83
CA GLY A 518 7.23 -10.24 32.44
C GLY A 518 8.36 -9.28 32.85
N LYS A 519 9.48 -9.79 33.37
CA LYS A 519 10.62 -9.01 33.82
C LYS A 519 11.93 -9.38 33.14
N PHE A 520 12.88 -8.47 33.24
CA PHE A 520 14.27 -8.63 32.83
C PHE A 520 15.20 -7.97 33.84
N GLY A 521 16.44 -8.45 33.94
CA GLY A 521 17.50 -7.79 34.71
C GLY A 521 17.89 -6.48 34.03
N GLY A 522 18.97 -6.48 33.26
CA GLY A 522 19.43 -5.29 32.55
C GLY A 522 20.17 -5.59 31.24
N ILE A 523 20.23 -4.57 30.39
CA ILE A 523 21.04 -4.55 29.17
C ILE A 523 22.21 -3.57 29.37
N ARG A 524 23.42 -4.04 29.06
CA ARG A 524 24.63 -3.22 29.00
C ARG A 524 25.27 -3.31 27.62
N ALA A 525 24.76 -2.52 26.70
CA ALA A 525 25.20 -2.42 25.31
C ALA A 525 25.61 -0.99 24.94
N ALA A 526 26.18 -0.24 25.89
CA ALA A 526 26.64 1.14 25.68
C ALA A 526 27.81 1.26 24.68
N ASN A 527 28.52 0.15 24.43
CA ASN A 527 29.57 0.02 23.42
C ASN A 527 29.05 -0.75 22.18
N ALA A 528 27.78 -0.57 21.85
CA ALA A 528 27.18 -1.18 20.67
C ALA A 528 26.29 -0.20 19.92
N THR A 529 26.43 -0.16 18.61
CA THR A 529 25.61 0.56 17.64
C THR A 529 24.58 -0.39 17.05
N PHE A 530 23.33 0.06 16.98
CA PHE A 530 22.23 -0.69 16.40
C PHE A 530 21.83 -0.05 15.07
N PHE A 531 21.86 -0.81 13.99
CA PHE A 531 21.36 -0.35 12.70
C PHE A 531 20.85 -1.48 11.83
N THR A 532 20.07 -1.16 10.79
CA THR A 532 19.66 -2.09 9.72
C THR A 532 19.03 -1.31 8.57
N ASP A 533 18.86 -1.96 7.41
CA ASP A 533 18.13 -1.48 6.23
C ASP A 533 16.68 -2.02 6.17
N LYS A 534 16.32 -2.95 7.07
CA LYS A 534 15.02 -3.64 7.10
C LYS A 534 14.72 -4.27 8.47
N GLY A 535 13.44 -4.49 8.76
CA GLY A 535 13.01 -5.02 10.05
C GLY A 535 13.23 -4.02 11.18
N HIS A 536 13.33 -4.51 12.43
CA HIS A 536 13.62 -3.65 13.58
C HIS A 536 15.12 -3.39 13.78
N THR A 537 15.45 -2.20 14.26
CA THR A 537 16.77 -1.87 14.84
C THR A 537 16.63 -1.28 16.24
N GLY A 538 17.47 -1.70 17.18
CA GLY A 538 17.44 -1.28 18.59
C GLY A 538 16.90 -2.35 19.53
N ILE A 539 16.10 -1.96 20.53
CA ILE A 539 15.59 -2.85 21.58
C ILE A 539 14.08 -3.06 21.46
N TYR A 540 13.65 -4.33 21.36
CA TYR A 540 12.25 -4.71 21.26
C TYR A 540 11.84 -5.73 22.34
N ALA A 541 11.28 -5.21 23.43
CA ALA A 541 10.85 -5.97 24.61
C ALA A 541 9.46 -5.50 25.08
N PRO A 542 8.41 -5.58 24.23
CA PRO A 542 7.09 -5.06 24.55
C PRO A 542 6.52 -5.71 25.81
N GLY A 543 6.13 -4.88 26.78
CA GLY A 543 5.53 -5.35 28.04
C GLY A 543 6.51 -5.91 29.07
N VAL A 544 7.82 -5.86 28.82
CA VAL A 544 8.84 -6.35 29.77
C VAL A 544 9.32 -5.24 30.71
N GLU A 545 9.22 -5.46 32.01
CA GLU A 545 9.74 -4.58 33.06
C GLU A 545 11.22 -4.86 33.34
N PHE A 546 12.07 -3.83 33.23
CA PHE A 546 13.49 -3.93 33.53
C PHE A 546 13.76 -3.52 34.98
N THR A 547 14.33 -4.45 35.73
CA THR A 547 14.73 -4.25 37.14
C THR A 547 16.13 -3.64 37.27
N GLY A 548 16.93 -3.70 36.22
CA GLY A 548 18.25 -3.11 36.06
C GLY A 548 18.30 -2.06 34.95
N PRO A 549 19.51 -1.58 34.61
CA PRO A 549 19.67 -0.54 33.61
C PRO A 549 19.44 -1.04 32.18
N VAL A 550 19.02 -0.14 31.30
CA VAL A 550 18.99 -0.33 29.84
C VAL A 550 19.94 0.70 29.23
N PHE A 551 21.18 0.28 29.01
CA PHE A 551 22.19 1.13 28.37
C PHE A 551 22.45 0.62 26.97
N VAL A 552 22.29 1.49 25.99
CA VAL A 552 22.55 1.23 24.57
C VAL A 552 23.50 2.30 24.03
N GLY A 553 24.24 2.00 22.98
CA GLY A 553 24.88 3.03 22.15
C GLY A 553 23.85 3.67 21.23
N ASP A 554 24.24 3.97 20.00
CA ASP A 554 23.33 4.63 19.05
C ASP A 554 22.35 3.64 18.39
N VAL A 555 21.21 4.15 17.93
CA VAL A 555 20.21 3.40 17.16
C VAL A 555 19.89 4.20 15.90
N SER A 556 20.13 3.64 14.72
CA SER A 556 19.87 4.29 13.43
C SER A 556 19.19 3.34 12.44
N ALA A 557 18.25 3.86 11.66
CA ALA A 557 17.50 3.14 10.64
C ALA A 557 17.77 3.73 9.26
N TYR A 558 17.96 2.84 8.29
CA TYR A 558 18.14 3.14 6.87
C TYR A 558 17.04 2.45 6.06
N ASP A 559 16.82 2.92 4.83
CA ASP A 559 15.83 2.36 3.90
C ASP A 559 14.48 2.04 4.58
N HIS A 560 14.10 0.77 4.68
CA HIS A 560 12.81 0.32 5.19
C HIS A 560 12.84 -0.14 6.65
N ALA A 561 13.96 0.06 7.35
CA ALA A 561 14.11 -0.29 8.75
C ALA A 561 13.21 0.55 9.66
N LYS A 562 12.82 -0.03 10.79
CA LYS A 562 12.01 0.63 11.83
C LYS A 562 12.81 0.70 13.14
N PRO A 563 13.18 1.90 13.60
CA PRO A 563 13.93 2.06 14.84
C PRO A 563 13.03 1.92 16.07
N VAL A 564 13.48 1.14 17.06
CA VAL A 564 12.69 0.76 18.23
C VAL A 564 13.46 0.86 19.54
N LEU A 565 12.81 1.41 20.56
CA LEU A 565 13.15 1.33 21.98
C LEU A 565 11.87 1.02 22.76
N VAL A 566 11.36 -0.18 22.56
CA VAL A 566 10.05 -0.62 23.03
C VAL A 566 10.23 -1.51 24.25
N LEU A 567 9.86 -1.01 25.43
CA LEU A 567 9.96 -1.71 26.72
C LEU A 567 8.57 -1.77 27.39
N GLY A 568 8.42 -2.56 28.46
CA GLY A 568 7.27 -2.48 29.37
C GLY A 568 7.45 -1.34 30.38
N SER A 569 8.59 -1.33 31.07
CA SER A 569 9.02 -0.22 31.93
C SER A 569 10.52 -0.31 32.19
N ALA A 570 11.20 0.82 32.35
CA ALA A 570 12.60 0.87 32.82
C ALA A 570 12.88 2.17 33.56
N ALA A 571 13.62 2.09 34.67
CA ALA A 571 13.94 3.24 35.51
C ALA A 571 15.18 4.02 35.07
N ASP A 572 16.13 3.35 34.41
CA ASP A 572 17.40 3.96 33.96
C ASP A 572 17.70 3.55 32.52
N VAL A 573 17.26 4.39 31.58
CA VAL A 573 17.46 4.19 30.14
C VAL A 573 18.42 5.24 29.60
N ARG A 574 19.51 4.79 28.97
CA ARG A 574 20.57 5.68 28.48
C ARG A 574 21.00 5.33 27.07
N VAL A 575 21.24 6.39 26.29
CA VAL A 575 21.91 6.36 24.99
C VAL A 575 23.32 6.90 25.20
N ALA A 576 24.33 6.06 25.05
CA ALA A 576 25.72 6.39 25.30
C ALA A 576 26.42 6.77 23.98
N GLY A 577 26.84 8.01 23.84
CA GLY A 577 27.58 8.50 22.67
C GLY A 577 26.78 8.67 21.37
N GLY A 578 25.58 8.11 21.28
CA GLY A 578 24.67 8.21 20.12
C GLY A 578 23.70 9.40 20.20
N ASP A 579 23.07 9.74 19.06
CA ASP A 579 22.13 10.85 18.91
C ASP A 579 20.72 10.42 18.42
N PHE A 580 20.52 9.12 18.17
CA PHE A 580 19.31 8.54 17.58
C PHE A 580 18.94 9.17 16.23
N PHE A 581 19.89 9.66 15.44
CA PHE A 581 19.56 10.14 14.10
C PHE A 581 19.08 9.00 13.19
N GLN A 582 18.01 9.25 12.43
CA GLN A 582 17.40 8.27 11.51
C GLN A 582 17.57 8.75 10.07
N ASP A 583 18.43 8.08 9.31
CA ASP A 583 18.76 8.44 7.93
C ASP A 583 17.55 8.32 7.00
N ASN A 584 16.66 7.37 7.27
CA ASN A 584 15.42 7.19 6.52
C ASN A 584 14.27 8.13 6.97
N GLY A 585 14.50 8.99 7.97
CA GLY A 585 13.50 9.94 8.48
C GLY A 585 12.38 9.30 9.30
N GLU A 586 12.46 8.01 9.62
CA GLU A 586 11.48 7.34 10.48
C GLU A 586 11.53 7.88 11.91
N SER A 587 10.39 7.84 12.59
CA SER A 587 10.34 8.10 14.04
C SER A 587 10.74 6.86 14.81
N VAL A 588 11.43 7.03 15.94
CA VAL A 588 11.78 5.93 16.84
C VAL A 588 10.55 5.55 17.66
N GLN A 589 10.10 4.30 17.53
CA GLN A 589 9.00 3.80 18.33
C GLN A 589 9.47 3.56 19.77
N VAL A 590 8.81 4.16 20.74
CA VAL A 590 9.16 4.04 22.16
C VAL A 590 7.99 3.58 23.01
N SER A 591 8.26 2.79 24.05
CA SER A 591 7.30 2.46 25.11
C SER A 591 8.02 2.10 26.41
N GLY A 592 7.37 2.30 27.55
CA GLY A 592 7.95 1.94 28.86
C GLY A 592 9.15 2.81 29.30
N VAL A 593 9.45 3.89 28.58
CA VAL A 593 10.53 4.82 28.90
C VAL A 593 9.94 6.10 29.48
N SER A 594 10.16 6.36 30.77
CA SER A 594 9.74 7.60 31.43
C SER A 594 10.77 8.72 31.33
N GLN A 595 12.06 8.35 31.29
CA GLN A 595 13.19 9.26 31.13
C GLN A 595 14.25 8.60 30.25
N LEU A 596 14.56 9.22 29.11
CA LEU A 596 15.67 8.85 28.24
C LEU A 596 16.79 9.86 28.39
N LYS A 597 17.99 9.39 28.75
CA LYS A 597 19.16 10.24 28.95
C LYS A 597 20.20 9.97 27.87
N PHE A 598 20.67 11.03 27.24
CA PHE A 598 21.82 10.97 26.36
C PHE A 598 23.07 11.27 27.19
N THR A 599 24.00 10.32 27.23
CA THR A 599 25.17 10.36 28.13
C THR A 599 26.46 10.10 27.36
N ALA A 600 27.59 10.49 27.93
CA ALA A 600 28.89 10.09 27.39
C ALA A 600 29.05 8.56 27.50
N GLY A 601 29.69 7.98 26.50
CA GLY A 601 30.08 6.58 26.44
C GLY A 601 31.58 6.45 26.21
N SER A 602 32.00 5.25 25.81
CA SER A 602 33.35 5.02 25.35
C SER A 602 33.37 3.92 24.30
N ASP A 603 34.34 3.99 23.40
CA ASP A 603 34.69 2.81 22.61
C ASP A 603 35.42 1.76 23.48
N SER A 604 35.71 0.59 22.92
CA SER A 604 36.39 -0.48 23.64
C SER A 604 37.89 -0.24 23.85
N HIS A 605 38.45 0.83 23.26
CA HIS A 605 39.80 1.32 23.54
C HIS A 605 39.85 2.29 24.73
N GLY A 606 38.70 2.69 25.27
CA GLY A 606 38.58 3.67 26.34
C GLY A 606 38.65 5.12 25.85
N ARG A 607 38.49 5.36 24.55
CA ARG A 607 38.30 6.71 24.00
C ARG A 607 36.86 7.14 24.30
N GLU A 608 36.71 8.36 24.82
CA GLU A 608 35.41 8.91 25.17
C GLU A 608 34.56 9.18 23.92
N LEU A 609 33.30 8.77 23.97
CA LEU A 609 32.26 9.14 23.02
C LEU A 609 31.38 10.18 23.71
N ALA A 610 31.48 11.43 23.29
CA ALA A 610 30.78 12.53 23.95
C ALA A 610 29.25 12.34 23.92
N ALA A 611 28.57 12.78 24.98
CA ALA A 611 27.11 12.85 24.99
C ALA A 611 26.61 13.71 23.82
N GLN A 612 25.62 13.21 23.08
CA GLN A 612 25.00 13.96 21.98
C GLN A 612 23.60 14.44 22.39
N ARG A 613 23.04 15.36 21.59
CA ARG A 613 21.63 15.73 21.71
C ARG A 613 20.79 14.79 20.87
N ASN A 614 19.60 14.46 21.35
CA ASN A 614 18.61 13.71 20.58
C ASN A 614 18.30 14.42 19.25
N ARG A 615 18.31 13.66 18.15
CA ARG A 615 17.89 14.11 16.81
C ARG A 615 16.71 13.32 16.25
N ALA A 616 16.22 12.30 16.97
CA ALA A 616 15.01 11.57 16.60
C ALA A 616 13.72 12.27 17.05
N VAL A 617 12.63 11.96 16.34
CA VAL A 617 11.27 12.06 16.88
C VAL A 617 10.93 10.72 17.54
N LEU A 618 10.50 10.77 18.81
CA LEU A 618 10.09 9.58 19.58
C LEU A 618 8.57 9.48 19.58
N MET A 619 8.04 8.35 19.08
CA MET A 619 6.61 8.12 18.93
C MET A 619 6.13 7.00 19.87
N GLN A 620 5.05 7.26 20.60
CA GLN A 620 4.34 6.27 21.40
C GLN A 620 2.85 6.35 21.10
N ASP A 621 2.24 5.23 20.72
CA ASP A 621 0.80 5.14 20.43
C ASP A 621 0.29 6.21 19.43
N GLY A 622 1.13 6.54 18.44
CA GLY A 622 0.83 7.56 17.41
C GLY A 622 1.01 9.01 17.87
N GLN A 623 1.57 9.25 19.05
CA GLN A 623 1.84 10.58 19.59
C GLN A 623 3.35 10.83 19.70
N ASP A 624 3.78 12.04 19.34
CA ASP A 624 5.14 12.51 19.60
C ASP A 624 5.32 12.77 21.10
N VAL A 625 6.23 12.02 21.70
CA VAL A 625 6.54 12.06 23.13
C VAL A 625 7.96 12.56 23.41
N THR A 626 8.66 13.05 22.38
CA THR A 626 10.08 13.44 22.44
C THR A 626 10.36 14.38 23.62
N ALA A 627 9.64 15.50 23.69
CA ALA A 627 9.81 16.51 24.74
C ALA A 627 9.43 16.02 26.14
N ARG A 628 8.63 14.95 26.25
CA ARG A 628 8.21 14.36 27.52
C ARG A 628 9.23 13.36 28.05
N VAL A 629 9.85 12.59 27.15
CA VAL A 629 10.70 11.45 27.49
C VAL A 629 12.17 11.84 27.56
N VAL A 630 12.65 12.70 26.65
CA VAL A 630 14.06 13.11 26.63
C VAL A 630 14.35 14.09 27.76
N VAL A 631 15.33 13.75 28.60
CA VAL A 631 15.76 14.60 29.72
C VAL A 631 16.96 15.45 29.30
N ASN A 632 16.87 16.76 29.58
CA ASN A 632 17.88 17.79 29.23
C ASN A 632 18.13 17.94 27.71
N PRO A 633 17.12 18.35 26.91
CA PRO A 633 17.21 18.50 25.45
C PRO A 633 18.21 19.56 24.96
#